data_AF-A0A4Q3HR63-F1
#
_entry.id   AF-A0A4Q3HR63-F1
#
_cell.length_a   1.000
_cell.length_b   1.000
_cell.length_c   1.000
_cell.angle_alpha   90.00
_cell.angle_beta   90.00
_cell.angle_gamma   90.00
#
_symmetry.space_group_name_H-M   'P 1'
#
loop_
_entity.id
_entity.type
_entity.pdbx_description
1 polymer ?
#
loop_
_entity_poly.entity_id
_entity_poly.type
_entity_poly.pdbx_seq_one_letter_code
_entity_poly.pdbx_strand_id
1 'polypeptide(L)' 'MDGIIIRRARESDLSQLIAMFASDDVGGHGDTTDADAYDDYLRAFNMIDASQNEQLFVAERDGDVVGTFQILF' A
#
# COMPACT_ATOMS: atom_id res chain seq x y z
N MET A 1 -21.29 -11.66 -5.92
CA MET A 1 -21.32 -10.23 -6.25
C MET A 1 -19.90 -9.75 -6.09
N ASP A 2 -19.21 -9.56 -7.20
CA ASP A 2 -17.79 -9.23 -7.20
C ASP A 2 -17.66 -7.71 -7.27
N GLY A 3 -17.53 -7.10 -6.10
CA GLY A 3 -17.43 -5.65 -5.94
C GLY A 3 -16.07 -5.32 -5.34
N ILE A 4 -15.36 -4.41 -5.98
CA ILE A 4 -14.13 -3.84 -5.40
C ILE A 4 -14.54 -2.87 -4.29
N ILE A 5 -13.99 -3.08 -3.10
CA ILE A 5 -14.16 -2.20 -1.95
C ILE A 5 -12.96 -1.26 -1.89
N ILE A 6 -13.22 0.03 -2.02
CA ILE A 6 -12.19 1.06 -1.81
C ILE A 6 -12.27 1.52 -0.36
N ARG A 7 -11.17 1.37 0.38
CA ARG A 7 -11.08 1.80 1.77
C ARG A 7 -9.70 2.38 2.08
N ARG A 8 -9.58 3.14 3.17
CA ARG A 8 -8.27 3.56 3.67
C ARG A 8 -7.39 2.34 3.91
N ALA A 9 -6.15 2.45 3.46
CA ALA A 9 -5.12 1.47 3.71
C ALA A 9 -4.93 1.32 5.22
N ARG A 10 -4.66 0.11 5.67
CA ARG A 10 -4.33 -0.21 7.06
C ARG A 10 -2.96 -0.87 7.09
N GLU A 11 -2.33 -0.89 8.25
CA GLU A 11 -1.08 -1.61 8.46
C GLU A 11 -1.15 -3.07 8.01
N SER A 12 -2.29 -3.74 8.19
CA SER A 12 -2.52 -5.11 7.72
C SER A 12 -2.46 -5.29 6.19
N ASP A 13 -2.70 -4.22 5.43
CA ASP A 13 -2.60 -4.22 3.97
C ASP A 13 -1.16 -4.01 3.49
N LEU A 14 -0.27 -3.53 4.37
CA LEU A 14 1.11 -3.19 4.02
C LEU A 14 1.86 -4.37 3.39
N SER A 15 1.66 -5.58 3.91
CA SER A 15 2.27 -6.79 3.36
C SER A 15 1.83 -7.06 1.91
N GLN A 16 0.55 -6.85 1.60
CA GLN A 16 0.02 -7.02 0.25
C GLN A 16 0.46 -5.88 -0.68
N LEU A 17 0.53 -4.65 -0.16
CA LEU A 17 1.04 -3.48 -0.88
C LEU A 17 2.50 -3.66 -1.27
N ILE A 18 3.36 -4.06 -0.34
CA ILE A 18 4.78 -4.35 -0.60
C ILE A 18 4.91 -5.47 -1.64
N ALA A 19 4.14 -6.55 -1.51
CA ALA A 19 4.14 -7.64 -2.49
C ALA A 19 3.70 -7.17 -3.90
N MET A 20 2.73 -6.25 -3.97
CA MET A 20 2.27 -5.64 -5.21
C MET A 20 3.35 -4.74 -5.84
N PHE A 21 4.00 -3.88 -5.05
CA PHE A 21 5.09 -3.03 -5.53
C PHE A 21 6.31 -3.83 -5.97
N ALA A 22 6.64 -4.91 -5.25
CA ALA A 22 7.75 -5.79 -5.62
C ALA A 22 7.47 -6.66 -6.85
N SER A 23 6.19 -6.98 -7.12
CA SER A 23 5.80 -7.68 -8.34
C SER A 23 5.71 -6.75 -9.55
N ASP A 24 5.72 -5.43 -9.34
CA ASP A 24 5.67 -4.43 -10.41
C ASP A 24 7.09 -4.09 -10.90
N ASP A 25 7.51 -4.77 -11.98
CA ASP A 25 8.82 -4.59 -12.64
C ASP A 25 9.04 -3.17 -13.21
N VAL A 26 7.96 -2.37 -13.35
CA VAL A 26 7.97 -1.04 -13.98
C VAL A 26 8.25 0.09 -12.99
N GLY A 27 8.07 -0.14 -11.68
CA GLY A 27 8.06 0.90 -10.65
C GLY A 27 9.36 1.67 -10.42
N GLY A 28 10.52 1.19 -10.88
CA GLY A 28 11.78 1.96 -10.85
C GLY A 28 12.25 2.43 -9.45
N HIS A 29 11.63 1.96 -8.37
CA HIS A 29 11.97 2.39 -7.00
C HIS A 29 13.12 1.60 -6.38
N GLY A 30 13.62 0.53 -7.02
CA GLY A 30 14.59 -0.36 -6.37
C GLY A 30 13.99 -1.07 -5.14
N ASP A 31 12.65 -1.14 -5.09
CA ASP A 31 11.91 -1.70 -3.99
C ASP A 31 12.18 -3.19 -3.87
N THR A 32 12.41 -3.60 -2.63
CA THR A 32 12.93 -4.91 -2.29
C THR A 32 11.95 -5.54 -1.29
N THR A 33 11.63 -6.83 -1.46
CA THR A 33 10.82 -7.61 -0.51
C THR A 33 11.59 -8.05 0.73
N ASP A 34 12.78 -7.48 0.95
CA ASP A 34 13.62 -7.87 2.07
C ASP A 34 12.94 -7.44 3.37
N ALA A 35 13.03 -8.30 4.37
CA ALA A 35 12.40 -8.05 5.67
C ALA A 35 12.95 -6.78 6.32
N ASP A 36 14.18 -6.36 5.98
CA ASP A 36 14.79 -5.11 6.44
C ASP A 36 14.07 -3.87 5.89
N ALA A 37 13.46 -3.95 4.70
CA ALA A 37 12.71 -2.83 4.12
C ALA A 37 11.32 -2.65 4.75
N TYR A 38 10.78 -3.70 5.39
CA TYR A 38 9.44 -3.67 6.00
C TYR A 38 9.30 -2.55 7.05
N ASP A 39 10.33 -2.33 7.87
CA ASP A 39 10.31 -1.28 8.88
C ASP A 39 10.27 0.12 8.23
N ASP A 40 10.97 0.31 7.12
CA ASP A 40 10.98 1.56 6.37
C ASP A 40 9.62 1.83 5.71
N TYR A 41 9.00 0.81 5.09
CA TYR A 41 7.64 0.89 4.59
C TYR A 41 6.62 1.17 5.70
N LEU A 42 6.77 0.52 6.86
CA LEU A 42 5.90 0.74 8.00
C LEU A 42 6.01 2.17 8.50
N ARG A 43 7.23 2.70 8.55
CA ARG A 43 7.49 4.08 8.94
C ARG A 43 6.92 5.07 7.94
N ALA A 44 7.10 4.84 6.65
CA ALA A 44 6.51 5.65 5.58
C ALA A 44 4.98 5.62 5.65
N PHE A 45 4.38 4.43 5.82
CA PHE A 45 2.95 4.27 5.99
C PHE A 45 2.42 5.04 7.20
N ASN A 46 3.10 4.97 8.35
CA ASN A 46 2.73 5.73 9.54
C ASN A 46 2.83 7.25 9.31
N MET A 47 3.82 7.73 8.54
CA MET A 47 3.90 9.14 8.18
C MET A 47 2.72 9.56 7.29
N ILE A 48 2.36 8.74 6.29
CA ILE A 48 1.22 9.00 5.41
C ILE A 48 -0.09 8.97 6.20
N ASP A 49 -0.29 7.98 7.09
CA ASP A 49 -1.51 7.85 7.89
C ASP A 49 -1.67 8.99 8.92
N ALA A 50 -0.55 9.48 9.49
CA ALA A 50 -0.53 10.61 10.40
C ALA A 50 -0.70 11.96 9.70
N SER A 51 -0.41 12.03 8.40
CA SER A 51 -0.58 13.24 7.61
C SER A 51 -2.06 13.52 7.31
N GLN A 52 -2.48 14.78 7.48
CA GLN A 52 -3.83 15.22 7.07
C GLN A 52 -3.90 15.58 5.58
N ASN A 53 -2.75 15.84 4.96
CA ASN A 53 -2.62 16.29 3.58
C ASN A 53 -2.48 15.15 2.57
N GLU A 54 -2.29 13.93 3.04
CA GLU A 54 -2.17 12.76 2.18
C GLU A 54 -2.90 11.58 2.79
N GLN A 55 -3.52 10.76 1.95
CA GLN A 55 -4.21 9.56 2.39
C GLN A 55 -3.99 8.43 1.39
N LEU A 56 -3.62 7.26 1.90
CA LEU A 56 -3.46 6.04 1.12
C LEU A 56 -4.76 5.21 1.17
N PHE A 57 -5.21 4.77 0.01
CA PHE A 57 -6.38 3.92 -0.17
C PHE A 57 -6.01 2.63 -0.89
N VAL A 58 -6.66 1.54 -0.50
CA VAL A 58 -6.56 0.23 -1.14
C VAL A 58 -7.88 -0.14 -1.81
N ALA A 59 -7.76 -0.78 -2.96
CA ALA A 59 -8.83 -1.46 -3.64
C ALA A 59 -8.76 -2.95 -3.28
N GLU A 60 -9.69 -3.39 -2.44
CA GLU A 60 -9.81 -4.79 -2.01
C GLU A 60 -10.87 -5.51 -2.84
N ARG A 61 -10.56 -6.73 -3.30
CA ARG A 61 -11.47 -7.62 -4.00
C ARG A 61 -11.37 -9.01 -3.38
N ASP A 62 -12.45 -9.49 -2.77
CA ASP A 62 -12.50 -10.80 -2.09
C ASP A 62 -11.44 -10.97 -0.97
N GLY A 63 -11.03 -9.87 -0.33
CA GLY A 63 -9.96 -9.86 0.69
C GLY A 63 -8.55 -9.65 0.14
N ASP A 64 -8.39 -9.63 -1.18
CA ASP A 64 -7.12 -9.41 -1.86
C ASP A 64 -6.98 -7.94 -2.29
N VAL A 65 -5.83 -7.33 -2.00
CA VAL A 65 -5.53 -5.97 -2.44
C VAL A 65 -5.10 -6.01 -3.90
N VAL A 66 -6.00 -5.55 -4.78
CA VAL A 66 -5.80 -5.54 -6.23
C VAL A 66 -5.33 -4.19 -6.77
N GLY A 67 -5.17 -3.20 -5.88
CA GLY A 67 -4.68 -1.88 -6.25
C GLY A 67 -4.54 -0.94 -5.06
N THR A 68 -3.78 0.12 -5.27
CA THR A 68 -3.56 1.18 -4.28
C THR A 68 -3.50 2.53 -4.96
N PHE A 69 -3.90 3.58 -4.26
CA PHE A 69 -3.69 4.95 -4.70
C PHE A 69 -3.58 5.90 -3.52
N GLN A 70 -2.76 6.94 -3.70
CA GLN A 70 -2.60 8.01 -2.74
C GLN A 70 -3.26 9.28 -3.26
N ILE A 71 -3.97 9.98 -2.38
CA ILE A 71 -4.53 11.31 -2.65
C ILE A 71 -3.69 12.31 -1.87
N LEU A 72 -3.34 13.44 -2.50
CA LEU A 72 -2.72 14.59 -1.85
C LEU A 72 -3.68 15.80 -1.96
N PHE A 73 -3.84 16.53 -0.86
CA PHE A 73 -4.73 17.70 -0.71
C PHE A 73 -3.97 19.03 -0.80
#